data_AF-A0A4R0XQI7-F1
#
_entry.id   AF-A0A4R0XQI7-F1
#
_cell.length_a   1.000
_cell.length_b   1.000
_cell.length_c   1.000
_cell.angle_alpha   90.00
_cell.angle_beta   90.00
_cell.angle_gamma   90.00
#
_symmetry.space_group_name_H-M   'P 1'
#
loop_
_entity.id
_entity.type
_entity.pdbx_description
1 polymer ?
#
loop_
_entity_poly.entity_id
_entity_poly.type
_entity_poly.pdbx_seq_one_letter_code
_entity_poly.pdbx_strand_id
1 'polypeptide(L)'
;MIKILLWLCLFIVFIGLWKVIFKFQINQHFQQFKIKQLADLDKQAAISTKPLSAHEARIDEVEEYEQQLFDDICQIFFERELAERNLSQAIVVQEDVLRKMPAKTQTQIRKLDLAEWSIYWTFYDQSLEYYVGRYGVFYTHVDRFGDEHKFEMKDAHSHV
;
A
#
# COMPACT_ATOMS: atom_id res chain seq x y z
N MET A 1 -33.13 -27.93 17.25
CA MET A 1 -32.60 -26.62 17.69
C MET A 1 -31.09 -26.67 17.96
N ILE A 2 -30.59 -27.55 18.84
CA ILE A 2 -29.14 -27.71 19.12
C ILE A 2 -28.26 -28.00 17.89
N LYS A 3 -28.74 -28.82 16.94
CA LYS A 3 -28.00 -29.15 15.71
C LYS A 3 -27.73 -27.94 14.80
N ILE A 4 -28.64 -26.97 14.79
CA ILE A 4 -28.54 -25.76 13.97
C ILE A 4 -27.53 -24.79 14.62
N LEU A 5 -27.56 -24.69 15.96
CA LEU A 5 -26.59 -23.89 16.71
C LEU A 5 -25.15 -24.41 16.53
N LEU A 6 -24.96 -25.73 16.51
CA LEU A 6 -23.65 -26.35 16.26
C LEU A 6 -23.12 -26.04 14.85
N TRP A 7 -23.99 -26.06 13.84
CA TRP A 7 -23.62 -25.70 12.47
C TRP A 7 -23.20 -24.23 12.35
N LEU A 8 -23.89 -23.33 13.04
CA LEU A 8 -23.58 -21.90 13.03
C LEU A 8 -22.23 -21.60 13.72
N CYS A 9 -21.94 -22.25 14.84
CA CYS A 9 -20.64 -22.14 15.50
C CYS A 9 -19.48 -22.64 14.61
N LEU A 10 -19.66 -23.76 13.91
CA LEU A 10 -18.66 -24.26 12.97
C LEU A 10 -18.41 -23.29 11.82
N PHE A 11 -19.47 -22.66 11.30
CA PHE A 11 -19.35 -21.71 10.19
C PHE A 11 -18.54 -20.47 10.56
N ILE A 12 -18.75 -19.92 11.76
CA ILE A 12 -17.99 -18.76 12.26
C ILE A 12 -16.50 -19.08 12.41
N VAL A 13 -16.18 -20.27 12.97
CA VAL A 13 -14.79 -20.73 13.09
C VAL A 13 -14.15 -20.92 11.71
N PHE A 14 -14.89 -21.44 10.75
CA PHE A 14 -14.41 -21.66 9.38
C PHE A 14 -14.09 -20.34 8.66
N ILE A 15 -14.93 -19.31 8.82
CA ILE A 15 -14.68 -17.98 8.26
C ILE A 15 -13.41 -17.35 8.87
N GLY A 16 -13.24 -17.46 10.19
CA GLY A 16 -12.05 -16.97 10.87
C GLY A 16 -10.77 -17.67 10.37
N LEU A 17 -10.81 -19.00 10.28
CA LEU A 17 -9.70 -19.79 9.73
C LEU A 17 -9.41 -19.47 8.27
N TRP A 18 -10.43 -19.27 7.44
CA TRP A 18 -10.25 -18.91 6.03
C TRP A 18 -9.52 -17.58 5.86
N LYS A 19 -9.86 -16.55 6.66
CA LYS A 19 -9.15 -15.26 6.60
C LYS A 19 -7.70 -15.37 7.06
N VAL A 20 -7.43 -16.17 8.08
CA VAL A 20 -6.06 -16.42 8.55
C VAL A 20 -5.25 -17.19 7.51
N ILE A 21 -5.84 -18.22 6.90
CA ILE A 21 -5.20 -18.99 5.83
C ILE A 21 -4.95 -18.12 4.59
N PHE A 22 -5.89 -17.27 4.19
CA PHE A 22 -5.71 -16.38 3.03
C PHE A 22 -4.56 -15.37 3.25
N LYS A 23 -4.49 -14.76 4.45
CA LYS A 23 -3.35 -13.91 4.84
C LYS A 23 -2.04 -14.70 4.91
N PHE A 24 -2.09 -15.93 5.39
CA PHE A 24 -0.91 -16.80 5.51
C PHE A 24 -0.44 -17.34 4.17
N GLN A 25 -1.33 -17.59 3.20
CA GLN A 25 -1.00 -18.11 1.88
C GLN A 25 -0.31 -17.05 1.02
N ILE A 26 -0.73 -15.78 1.14
CA ILE A 26 -0.04 -14.61 0.56
C ILE A 26 1.35 -14.47 1.19
N ASN A 27 1.45 -14.55 2.51
CA ASN A 27 2.73 -14.48 3.23
C ASN A 27 3.63 -15.73 2.99
N GLN A 28 3.04 -16.91 2.76
CA GLN A 28 3.79 -18.15 2.48
C GLN A 28 4.38 -18.15 1.08
N HIS A 29 3.69 -17.57 0.08
CA HIS A 29 4.28 -17.38 -1.24
C HIS A 29 5.54 -16.49 -1.13
N PHE A 30 5.49 -15.46 -0.27
CA PHE A 30 6.62 -14.59 0.06
C PHE A 30 7.77 -15.35 0.79
N GLN A 31 7.45 -16.24 1.74
CA GLN A 31 8.45 -17.07 2.43
C GLN A 31 9.07 -18.15 1.52
N GLN A 32 8.28 -18.73 0.61
CA GLN A 32 8.79 -19.70 -0.37
C GLN A 32 9.71 -19.02 -1.39
N PHE A 33 9.47 -17.76 -1.74
CA PHE A 33 10.41 -16.94 -2.52
C PHE A 33 11.72 -16.70 -1.75
N LYS A 34 11.66 -16.31 -0.47
CA LYS A 34 12.86 -16.15 0.38
C LYS A 34 13.66 -17.45 0.55
N ILE A 35 12.99 -18.58 0.77
CA ILE A 35 13.65 -19.89 0.95
C ILE A 35 14.25 -20.40 -0.37
N LYS A 36 13.56 -20.19 -1.51
CA LYS A 36 14.11 -20.50 -2.84
C LYS A 36 15.31 -19.61 -3.16
N GLN A 37 15.27 -18.32 -2.85
CA GLN A 37 16.41 -17.40 -3.01
C GLN A 37 17.59 -17.79 -2.12
N LEU A 38 17.36 -18.14 -0.85
CA LEU A 38 18.44 -18.60 0.04
C LEU A 38 19.09 -19.90 -0.47
N ALA A 39 18.27 -20.83 -0.98
CA ALA A 39 18.74 -22.07 -1.58
C ALA A 39 19.44 -21.87 -2.94
N ASP A 40 19.10 -20.82 -3.68
CA ASP A 40 19.74 -20.47 -4.95
C ASP A 40 21.03 -19.66 -4.73
N LEU A 41 21.10 -18.84 -3.67
CA LEU A 41 22.31 -18.16 -3.22
C LEU A 41 23.38 -19.17 -2.75
N ASP A 42 22.97 -20.21 -2.02
CA ASP A 42 23.84 -21.30 -1.57
C ASP A 42 24.34 -22.15 -2.77
N LYS A 43 23.53 -22.27 -3.83
CA LYS A 43 23.94 -22.88 -5.11
C LYS A 43 24.84 -21.99 -5.97
N GLN A 44 24.61 -20.67 -5.99
CA GLN A 44 25.42 -19.71 -6.75
C GLN A 44 26.77 -19.42 -6.09
N ALA A 45 26.87 -19.52 -4.76
CA ALA A 45 28.15 -19.47 -4.05
C ALA A 45 29.11 -20.60 -4.51
N ALA A 46 28.57 -21.72 -5.01
CA ALA A 46 29.34 -22.82 -5.57
C ALA A 46 29.74 -22.63 -7.05
N ILE A 47 29.16 -21.66 -7.78
CA ILE A 47 29.40 -21.47 -9.22
C ILE A 47 29.69 -19.98 -9.49
N SER A 48 30.82 -19.52 -8.96
CA SER A 48 31.41 -18.22 -9.29
C SER A 48 31.86 -18.22 -10.75
N THR A 49 31.17 -17.46 -11.62
CA THR A 49 31.71 -16.73 -12.80
C THR A 49 30.62 -16.06 -13.65
N LYS A 50 30.12 -14.87 -13.26
CA LYS A 50 29.66 -13.83 -14.21
C LYS A 50 29.39 -12.47 -13.52
N PRO A 51 30.04 -11.37 -13.94
CA PRO A 51 29.89 -10.05 -13.29
C PRO A 51 28.63 -9.26 -13.72
N LEU A 52 27.80 -9.77 -14.65
CA LEU A 52 26.58 -9.08 -15.09
C LEU A 52 25.40 -9.27 -14.12
N SER A 53 25.26 -10.49 -13.57
CA SER A 53 24.12 -10.89 -12.74
C SER A 53 24.06 -10.19 -11.38
N ALA A 54 25.22 -9.82 -10.81
CA ALA A 54 25.28 -9.16 -9.50
C ALA A 54 24.84 -7.68 -9.57
N HIS A 55 24.95 -7.03 -10.73
CA HIS A 55 24.50 -5.66 -10.90
C HIS A 55 22.99 -5.59 -11.08
N GLU A 56 22.43 -6.46 -11.92
CA GLU A 56 20.98 -6.60 -12.11
C GLU A 56 20.29 -6.98 -10.79
N ALA A 57 20.80 -7.99 -10.07
CA ALA A 57 20.24 -8.38 -8.77
C ALA A 57 20.26 -7.22 -7.75
N ARG A 58 21.32 -6.40 -7.75
CA ARG A 58 21.42 -5.23 -6.87
C ARG A 58 20.43 -4.12 -7.26
N ILE A 59 20.13 -3.96 -8.54
CA ILE A 59 19.13 -2.98 -9.01
C ILE A 59 17.74 -3.45 -8.56
N ASP A 60 17.42 -4.73 -8.78
CA ASP A 60 16.13 -5.30 -8.39
C ASP A 60 15.89 -5.20 -6.87
N GLU A 61 16.90 -5.47 -6.05
CA GLU A 61 16.83 -5.30 -4.58
C GLU A 61 16.56 -3.85 -4.16
N VAL A 62 17.18 -2.88 -4.84
CA VAL A 62 16.96 -1.45 -4.55
C VAL A 62 15.53 -1.05 -4.93
N GLU A 63 15.03 -1.54 -6.07
CA GLU A 63 13.67 -1.24 -6.52
C GLU A 63 12.62 -1.85 -5.58
N GLU A 64 12.79 -3.09 -5.12
CA GLU A 64 11.87 -3.71 -4.15
C GLU A 64 11.83 -2.94 -2.82
N TYR A 65 13.00 -2.50 -2.33
CA TYR A 65 13.10 -1.68 -1.13
C TYR A 65 12.42 -0.31 -1.30
N GLU A 66 12.60 0.35 -2.44
CA GLU A 66 11.96 1.65 -2.69
C GLU A 66 10.42 1.52 -2.80
N GLN A 67 9.93 0.44 -3.41
CA GLN A 67 8.48 0.16 -3.45
C GLN A 67 7.94 -0.08 -2.04
N GLN A 68 8.71 -0.77 -1.17
CA GLN A 68 8.36 -0.91 0.24
C GLN A 68 8.30 0.42 0.98
N LEU A 69 9.31 1.26 0.78
CA LEU A 69 9.36 2.58 1.40
C LEU A 69 8.13 3.42 1.03
N PHE A 70 7.67 3.34 -0.22
CA PHE A 70 6.44 4.03 -0.66
C PHE A 70 5.22 3.56 0.14
N ASP A 71 5.00 2.24 0.28
CA ASP A 71 3.88 1.69 1.06
C ASP A 71 3.94 2.12 2.53
N ASP A 72 5.12 2.05 3.15
CA ASP A 72 5.30 2.39 4.57
C ASP A 72 4.94 3.88 4.83
N ILE A 73 5.29 4.77 3.90
CA ILE A 73 4.94 6.19 4.00
C ILE A 73 3.44 6.40 3.81
N CYS A 74 2.82 5.66 2.88
CA CYS A 74 1.36 5.72 2.69
C CYS A 74 0.64 5.27 3.96
N GLN A 75 1.11 4.20 4.61
CA GLN A 75 0.55 3.77 5.89
C GLN A 75 0.69 4.85 6.97
N ILE A 76 1.87 5.45 7.13
CA ILE A 76 2.09 6.57 8.08
C ILE A 76 1.18 7.76 7.76
N PHE A 77 0.93 8.02 6.47
CA PHE A 77 0.03 9.08 6.04
C PHE A 77 -1.42 8.80 6.45
N PHE A 78 -1.89 7.56 6.27
CA PHE A 78 -3.22 7.13 6.71
C PHE A 78 -3.39 7.27 8.23
N GLU A 79 -2.39 6.85 9.00
CA GLU A 79 -2.40 6.90 10.47
C GLU A 79 -2.49 8.34 11.04
N ARG A 80 -2.13 9.36 10.26
CA ARG A 80 -2.23 10.77 10.69
C ARG A 80 -3.65 11.32 10.63
N GLU A 81 -4.55 10.67 9.90
CA GLU A 81 -5.96 11.09 9.75
C GLU A 81 -6.12 12.59 9.47
N LEU A 82 -5.27 13.15 8.58
CA LEU A 82 -5.34 14.57 8.20
C LEU A 82 -6.76 14.97 7.73
N ALA A 83 -7.18 16.18 8.05
CA ALA A 83 -8.51 16.69 7.68
C ALA A 83 -8.42 18.05 6.98
N GLU A 84 -7.27 18.36 6.38
CA GLU A 84 -7.02 19.65 5.74
C GLU A 84 -7.83 19.76 4.45
N ARG A 85 -8.62 20.83 4.34
CA ARG A 85 -9.51 21.06 3.19
C ARG A 85 -9.18 22.32 2.41
N ASN A 86 -8.34 23.16 2.98
CA ASN A 86 -7.93 24.40 2.36
C ASN A 86 -6.88 24.11 1.27
N LEU A 87 -7.25 24.40 0.02
CA LEU A 87 -6.36 24.26 -1.13
C LEU A 87 -5.03 25.02 -0.96
N SER A 88 -5.01 26.13 -0.21
CA SER A 88 -3.74 26.85 0.05
C SER A 88 -2.73 26.04 0.88
N GLN A 89 -3.21 25.04 1.63
CA GLN A 89 -2.36 24.12 2.40
C GLN A 89 -1.95 22.87 1.60
N ALA A 90 -2.50 22.68 0.40
CA ALA A 90 -2.20 21.50 -0.42
C ALA A 90 -0.70 21.36 -0.74
N ILE A 91 0.00 22.48 -0.97
CA ILE A 91 1.46 22.48 -1.21
C ILE A 91 2.22 22.01 0.03
N VAL A 92 1.77 22.39 1.23
CA VAL A 92 2.42 21.98 2.49
C VAL A 92 2.24 20.49 2.72
N VAL A 93 1.03 19.97 2.49
CA VAL A 93 0.74 18.53 2.57
C VAL A 93 1.54 17.77 1.51
N GLN A 94 1.58 18.29 0.28
CA GLN A 94 2.34 17.72 -0.82
C GLN A 94 3.82 17.51 -0.47
N GLU A 95 4.48 18.58 -0.03
CA GLU A 95 5.91 18.59 0.27
C GLU A 95 6.25 17.77 1.52
N ASP A 96 5.40 17.78 2.56
CA ASP A 96 5.66 16.99 3.77
C ASP A 96 5.66 15.48 3.50
N VAL A 97 4.85 15.02 2.56
CA VAL A 97 4.83 13.62 2.12
C VAL A 97 5.97 13.37 1.14
N LEU A 98 6.09 14.20 0.09
CA LEU A 98 7.07 14.00 -0.99
C LEU A 98 8.50 13.90 -0.47
N ARG A 99 8.90 14.72 0.52
CA ARG A 99 10.26 14.70 1.09
C ARG A 99 10.66 13.38 1.76
N LYS A 100 9.67 12.53 2.08
CA LYS A 100 9.90 11.20 2.68
C LYS A 100 9.89 10.11 1.62
N MET A 101 9.22 10.34 0.49
CA MET A 101 8.99 9.36 -0.58
C MET A 101 10.30 8.95 -1.29
N PRO A 102 10.31 7.79 -1.97
CA PRO A 102 11.42 7.41 -2.85
C PRO A 102 11.74 8.48 -3.90
N ALA A 103 13.00 8.57 -4.30
CA ALA A 103 13.50 9.68 -5.12
C ALA A 103 12.82 9.83 -6.49
N LYS A 104 12.34 8.72 -7.08
CA LYS A 104 11.64 8.73 -8.38
C LYS A 104 10.13 9.03 -8.26
N THR A 105 9.63 9.29 -7.06
CA THR A 105 8.21 9.58 -6.83
C THR A 105 7.83 10.87 -7.53
N GLN A 106 6.76 10.81 -8.31
CA GLN A 106 6.17 11.97 -8.95
C GLN A 106 4.97 12.44 -8.15
N THR A 107 4.67 13.73 -8.20
CA THR A 107 3.50 14.28 -7.51
C THR A 107 2.81 15.38 -8.32
N GLN A 108 1.50 15.50 -8.13
CA GLN A 108 0.68 16.51 -8.80
C GLN A 108 -0.48 16.94 -7.89
N ILE A 109 -0.68 18.25 -7.77
CA ILE A 109 -1.93 18.81 -7.25
C ILE A 109 -2.90 18.98 -8.42
N ARG A 110 -4.09 18.38 -8.32
CA ARG A 110 -5.17 18.47 -9.31
C ARG A 110 -6.29 19.33 -8.76
N LYS A 111 -6.70 20.35 -9.51
CA LYS A 111 -7.95 21.07 -9.25
C LYS A 111 -9.04 20.41 -10.08
N LEU A 112 -10.11 20.02 -9.42
CA LEU A 112 -11.25 19.34 -10.00
C LEU A 112 -12.43 20.31 -10.06
N ASP A 113 -13.57 19.87 -10.58
CA ASP A 113 -14.78 20.66 -10.61
C ASP A 113 -15.30 20.96 -9.19
N LEU A 114 -16.23 21.91 -9.07
CA LEU A 114 -16.94 22.20 -7.81
C LEU A 114 -16.03 22.57 -6.61
N ALA A 115 -14.86 23.15 -6.89
CA ALA A 115 -13.84 23.51 -5.89
C ALA A 115 -13.23 22.31 -5.16
N GLU A 116 -13.35 21.12 -5.74
CA GLU A 116 -12.69 19.91 -5.26
C GLU A 116 -11.24 19.89 -5.75
N TRP A 117 -10.40 19.13 -5.05
CA TRP A 117 -8.99 19.00 -5.42
C TRP A 117 -8.41 17.70 -4.89
N SER A 118 -7.34 17.23 -5.52
CA SER A 118 -6.55 16.12 -4.98
C SER A 118 -5.06 16.38 -5.08
N ILE A 119 -4.31 15.67 -4.24
CA ILE A 119 -2.86 15.51 -4.38
C ILE A 119 -2.63 14.04 -4.74
N TYR A 120 -1.91 13.83 -5.83
CA TYR A 120 -1.59 12.51 -6.33
C TYR A 120 -0.08 12.31 -6.24
N TRP A 121 0.36 11.17 -5.71
CA TRP A 121 1.73 10.70 -5.77
C TRP A 121 1.77 9.35 -6.48
N THR A 122 2.78 9.15 -7.31
CA THR A 122 2.95 7.90 -8.08
C THR A 122 4.39 7.43 -8.04
N PHE A 123 4.57 6.11 -7.92
CA PHE A 123 5.85 5.44 -7.96
C PHE A 123 5.67 4.08 -8.62
N TYR A 124 6.19 3.91 -9.84
CA TYR A 124 5.90 2.73 -10.69
C TYR A 124 4.38 2.47 -10.78
N ASP A 125 3.91 1.30 -10.34
CA ASP A 125 2.52 0.88 -10.34
C ASP A 125 1.77 1.26 -9.04
N GLN A 126 2.47 1.88 -8.07
CA GLN A 126 1.89 2.34 -6.81
C GLN A 126 1.38 3.77 -6.91
N SER A 127 0.36 4.08 -6.12
CA SER A 127 -0.17 5.45 -6.02
C SER A 127 -0.70 5.79 -4.65
N LEU A 128 -0.70 7.08 -4.34
CA LEU A 128 -1.39 7.67 -3.20
C LEU A 128 -2.20 8.86 -3.70
N GLU A 129 -3.48 8.90 -3.35
CA GLU A 129 -4.36 10.03 -3.61
C GLU A 129 -4.91 10.57 -2.28
N TYR A 130 -4.73 11.87 -2.06
CA TYR A 130 -5.43 12.64 -1.04
C TYR A 130 -6.45 13.51 -1.76
N TYR A 131 -7.72 13.11 -1.74
CA TYR A 131 -8.81 13.82 -2.42
C TYR A 131 -9.69 14.55 -1.41
N VAL A 132 -9.95 15.82 -1.68
CA VAL A 132 -10.84 16.69 -0.91
C VAL A 132 -12.05 17.01 -1.77
N GLY A 133 -13.17 16.39 -1.42
CA GLY A 133 -14.46 16.62 -2.05
C GLY A 133 -15.36 17.49 -1.18
N ARG A 134 -16.54 17.82 -1.72
CA ARG A 134 -17.56 18.56 -0.96
C ARG A 134 -18.03 17.83 0.31
N TYR A 135 -18.03 16.51 0.30
CA TYR A 135 -18.63 15.67 1.34
C TYR A 135 -17.63 15.13 2.37
N GLY A 136 -16.35 15.38 2.17
CA GLY A 136 -15.32 14.78 3.00
C GLY A 136 -13.95 14.76 2.37
N VAL A 137 -13.03 14.14 3.09
CA VAL A 137 -11.66 13.87 2.67
C VAL A 137 -11.50 12.37 2.49
N PHE A 138 -10.86 11.95 1.40
CA PHE A 138 -10.74 10.56 1.00
C PHE A 138 -9.29 10.25 0.66
N TYR A 139 -8.77 9.15 1.19
CA TYR A 139 -7.46 8.62 0.84
C TYR A 139 -7.63 7.34 0.05
N THR A 140 -6.86 7.23 -1.02
CA THR A 140 -6.77 5.99 -1.79
C THR A 140 -5.29 5.68 -1.99
N HIS A 141 -4.86 4.48 -1.64
CA HIS A 141 -3.52 4.01 -1.90
C HIS A 141 -3.58 2.68 -2.64
N VAL A 142 -2.91 2.58 -3.78
CA VAL A 142 -2.65 1.31 -4.47
C VAL A 142 -1.24 0.88 -4.10
N ASP A 143 -1.12 -0.27 -3.42
CA ASP A 143 0.16 -0.78 -2.92
C ASP A 143 0.95 -1.53 -4.01
N ARG A 144 2.16 -1.99 -3.67
CA ARG A 144 3.04 -2.69 -4.64
C ARG A 144 2.45 -4.00 -5.20
N PHE A 145 1.42 -4.55 -4.55
CA PHE A 145 0.72 -5.76 -4.98
C PHE A 145 -0.54 -5.44 -5.81
N GLY A 146 -0.88 -4.15 -5.95
CA GLY A 146 -2.08 -3.69 -6.64
C GLY A 146 -3.33 -3.68 -5.76
N ASP A 147 -3.21 -3.90 -4.45
CA ASP A 147 -4.34 -3.84 -3.53
C ASP A 147 -4.69 -2.38 -3.20
N GLU A 148 -5.98 -2.06 -3.23
CA GLU A 148 -6.49 -0.71 -2.97
C GLU A 148 -6.91 -0.53 -1.51
N HIS A 149 -6.25 0.39 -0.80
CA HIS A 149 -6.52 0.76 0.59
C HIS A 149 -7.23 2.12 0.63
N LYS A 150 -8.32 2.19 1.40
CA LYS A 150 -9.17 3.38 1.49
C LYS A 150 -9.36 3.87 2.90
N PHE A 151 -9.40 5.18 3.05
CA PHE A 151 -9.84 5.86 4.26
C PHE A 151 -10.75 7.01 3.88
N GLU A 152 -11.86 7.19 4.60
CA GLU A 152 -12.85 8.22 4.31
C GLU A 152 -13.23 8.97 5.59
N MET A 153 -13.13 10.29 5.56
CA MET A 153 -13.61 11.18 6.61
C MET A 153 -14.75 12.03 6.07
N LYS A 154 -15.98 11.58 6.35
CA LYS A 154 -17.22 12.23 5.89
C LYS A 154 -17.65 13.34 6.84
N ASP A 155 -18.28 14.37 6.31
CA ASP A 155 -18.92 15.39 7.14
C ASP A 155 -20.11 14.83 7.89
N ALA A 156 -20.26 15.22 9.16
CA ALA A 156 -21.40 14.85 10.00
C ALA A 156 -22.77 15.26 9.41
N HIS A 157 -22.77 16.20 8.46
CA HIS A 157 -23.97 16.71 7.77
C HIS A 157 -24.22 16.06 6.40
N SER A 158 -23.50 14.99 6.04
CA SER A 158 -23.63 14.30 4.74
C SER A 158 -24.82 13.34 4.64
N HIS A 159 -25.66 13.24 5.68
CA HIS A 159 -26.97 12.60 5.61
C HIS A 159 -28.04 13.63 5.24
N VAL A 160 -28.20 13.91 3.95
CA VAL A 160 -29.40 14.55 3.38
C VAL A 160 -29.88 13.71 2.21
#